data_AF-A0AAD6Z254-F1
#
_entry.id   AF-A0AAD6Z254-F1
#
_cell.length_a   1.000
_cell.length_b   1.000
_cell.length_c   1.000
_cell.angle_alpha   90.00
_cell.angle_beta   90.00
_cell.angle_gamma   90.00
#
_symmetry.space_group_name_H-M   'P 1'
#
loop_
_entity.id
_entity.type
_entity.pdbx_description
1 polymer ?
#
loop_
_entity_poly.entity_id
_entity_poly.type
_entity_poly.pdbx_seq_one_letter_code
_entity_poly.pdbx_strand_id
1 'polypeptide(L)'
;AVDSLEALVVKRLLELTKVNQSGLGYKVRKHIAKALQVRSKAIWSALQRYNSAALALDPPRQHLSWEEVINYAFLADFDILRDPTGNATIRAWAANLAARQLLDSYHKLNRAKQEIQRLNIEIRRVVTYM
;
A
#
# COMPACT_ATOMS: atom_id res chain seq x y z
N ALA A 1 -13.14 -10.39 -0.15
CA ALA A 1 -13.18 -9.50 -1.34
C ALA A 1 -12.03 -8.49 -1.32
N VAL A 2 -11.81 -7.80 -0.18
CA VAL A 2 -10.66 -6.89 0.03
C VAL A 2 -9.31 -7.53 -0.29
N ASP A 3 -9.03 -8.73 0.22
CA ASP A 3 -7.72 -9.39 0.01
C ASP A 3 -7.42 -9.66 -1.46
N SER A 4 -8.45 -9.98 -2.25
CA SER A 4 -8.30 -10.18 -3.69
C SER A 4 -7.99 -8.87 -4.41
N LEU A 5 -8.59 -7.75 -3.96
CA LEU A 5 -8.34 -6.43 -4.52
C LEU A 5 -6.91 -5.99 -4.18
N GLU A 6 -6.52 -6.10 -2.91
CA GLU A 6 -5.17 -5.78 -2.44
C GLU A 6 -4.10 -6.61 -3.16
N ALA A 7 -4.26 -7.93 -3.24
CA ALA A 7 -3.29 -8.80 -3.89
C ALA A 7 -3.08 -8.44 -5.37
N LEU A 8 -4.13 -8.05 -6.08
CA LEU A 8 -4.03 -7.60 -7.48
C LEU A 8 -3.31 -6.26 -7.60
N VAL A 9 -3.57 -5.34 -6.67
CA VAL A 9 -2.93 -4.03 -6.61
C VAL A 9 -1.44 -4.16 -6.29
N VAL A 10 -1.08 -4.95 -5.28
CA VAL A 10 0.33 -5.23 -4.92
C VAL A 10 1.06 -5.88 -6.09
N LYS A 11 0.45 -6.86 -6.77
CA LYS A 11 1.03 -7.47 -7.99
C LYS A 11 1.27 -6.43 -9.09
N ARG A 12 0.38 -5.44 -9.26
CA ARG A 12 0.54 -4.38 -10.27
C ARG A 12 1.70 -3.45 -9.92
N LEU A 13 1.86 -3.09 -8.65
CA LEU A 13 2.99 -2.27 -8.18
C LEU A 13 4.33 -2.99 -8.43
N LEU A 14 4.41 -4.28 -8.10
CA LEU A 14 5.60 -5.10 -8.37
C LEU A 14 5.92 -5.23 -9.86
N GLU A 15 4.93 -5.14 -10.74
CA GLU A 15 5.18 -5.10 -12.17
C GLU A 15 5.66 -3.75 -12.67
N LEU A 16 5.11 -2.66 -12.13
CA LEU A 16 5.57 -1.31 -12.45
C LEU A 16 7.03 -1.13 -12.05
N THR A 17 7.44 -1.63 -10.88
CA THR A 17 8.85 -1.61 -10.46
C THR A 17 9.72 -2.44 -11.40
N LYS A 18 9.24 -3.61 -11.84
CA LYS A 18 9.95 -4.43 -12.84
C LYS A 18 10.10 -3.72 -14.17
N VAL A 19 9.08 -3.05 -14.71
CA VAL A 19 9.22 -2.30 -15.99
C VAL A 19 10.34 -1.28 -15.93
N ASN A 20 10.53 -0.64 -14.77
CA ASN A 20 11.50 0.43 -14.59
C ASN A 20 12.94 -0.09 -14.38
N GLN A 21 13.16 -1.40 -14.34
CA GLN A 21 14.46 -2.01 -14.13
C GLN A 21 15.33 -1.96 -15.41
N SER A 22 16.59 -1.54 -15.26
CA SER A 22 17.59 -1.57 -16.32
C SER A 22 17.99 -3.02 -16.65
N GLY A 23 18.45 -3.27 -17.89
CA GLY A 23 18.87 -4.61 -18.34
C GLY A 23 17.74 -5.53 -18.83
N LEU A 24 16.48 -5.09 -18.80
CA LEU A 24 15.37 -5.85 -19.40
C LEU A 24 15.28 -5.66 -20.91
N GLY A 25 15.35 -6.76 -21.66
CA GLY A 25 15.17 -6.78 -23.11
C GLY A 25 13.76 -6.37 -23.56
N TYR A 26 13.63 -5.87 -24.79
CA TYR A 26 12.39 -5.35 -25.37
C TYR A 26 11.20 -6.34 -25.29
N LYS A 27 11.43 -7.63 -25.59
CA LYS A 27 10.39 -8.66 -25.50
C LYS A 27 9.80 -8.77 -24.09
N VAL A 28 10.65 -8.73 -23.05
CA VAL A 28 10.20 -8.80 -21.65
C VAL A 28 9.38 -7.57 -21.29
N ARG A 29 9.83 -6.36 -21.69
CA ARG A 29 9.06 -5.12 -21.47
C ARG A 29 7.66 -5.19 -22.12
N LYS A 30 7.55 -5.75 -23.33
CA LYS A 30 6.26 -5.95 -24.01
C LYS A 30 5.34 -6.89 -23.24
N HIS A 31 5.87 -7.98 -22.68
CA HIS A 31 5.09 -8.90 -21.84
C HIS A 31 4.62 -8.23 -20.55
N ILE A 32 5.48 -7.45 -19.88
CA ILE A 32 5.08 -6.75 -18.65
C ILE A 32 4.02 -5.68 -18.97
N ALA A 33 4.16 -4.93 -20.07
CA ALA A 33 3.15 -3.97 -20.50
C ALA A 33 1.78 -4.62 -20.75
N LYS A 34 1.75 -5.79 -21.40
CA LYS A 34 0.52 -6.57 -21.60
C LYS A 34 -0.05 -7.05 -20.26
N ALA A 35 0.80 -7.52 -19.35
CA ALA A 35 0.37 -7.95 -18.02
C ALA A 35 -0.23 -6.79 -17.20
N LEU A 36 0.36 -5.59 -17.28
CA LEU A 36 -0.17 -4.38 -16.65
C LEU A 36 -1.57 -4.03 -17.17
N GLN A 37 -1.81 -4.11 -18.47
CA GLN A 37 -3.14 -3.87 -19.06
C GLN A 37 -4.17 -4.88 -18.57
N VAL A 38 -3.84 -6.18 -18.61
CA VAL A 38 -4.72 -7.26 -18.14
C VAL A 38 -5.05 -7.08 -16.66
N ARG A 39 -4.06 -6.73 -15.85
CA ARG A 39 -4.25 -6.54 -14.41
C ARG A 39 -5.02 -5.28 -14.06
N SER A 40 -4.91 -4.21 -14.85
CA SER A 40 -5.78 -3.04 -14.69
C SER A 40 -7.26 -3.43 -14.80
N LYS A 41 -7.62 -4.26 -15.79
CA LYS A 41 -8.98 -4.79 -15.95
C LYS A 41 -9.39 -5.72 -14.79
N ALA A 42 -8.46 -6.55 -14.31
CA ALA A 42 -8.71 -7.43 -13.18
C ALA A 42 -8.97 -6.65 -11.88
N ILE A 43 -8.19 -5.59 -11.61
CA ILE A 43 -8.40 -4.69 -10.46
C ILE A 43 -9.76 -4.02 -10.58
N TRP A 44 -10.14 -3.53 -11.77
CA TRP A 44 -11.44 -2.90 -11.98
C TRP A 44 -12.60 -3.86 -11.65
N SER A 45 -12.51 -5.10 -12.13
CA SER A 45 -13.50 -6.14 -11.83
C SER A 45 -13.54 -6.51 -10.35
N ALA A 46 -12.38 -6.60 -9.70
CA ALA A 46 -12.28 -6.86 -8.26
C ALA A 46 -12.84 -5.71 -7.42
N LEU A 47 -12.65 -4.46 -7.86
CA LEU A 47 -13.22 -3.26 -7.24
C LEU A 47 -14.74 -3.29 -7.29
N GLN A 48 -15.33 -3.59 -8.47
CA GLN A 48 -16.79 -3.74 -8.60
C GLN A 48 -17.34 -4.82 -7.67
N ARG A 49 -16.65 -5.97 -7.59
CA ARG A 49 -17.02 -7.06 -6.67
C ARG A 49 -16.89 -6.67 -5.19
N TYR A 50 -15.88 -5.88 -4.85
CA TYR A 50 -15.76 -5.34 -3.50
C TYR A 50 -16.92 -4.38 -3.19
N ASN A 51 -17.20 -3.42 -4.08
CA ASN A 51 -18.25 -2.42 -3.87
C ASN A 51 -19.63 -3.06 -3.78
N SER A 52 -19.94 -4.08 -4.59
CA SER A 52 -21.20 -4.80 -4.48
C SER A 52 -21.33 -5.57 -3.16
N ALA A 53 -20.25 -6.22 -2.71
CA ALA A 53 -20.22 -6.88 -1.41
C ALA A 53 -20.30 -5.89 -0.24
N ALA A 54 -19.67 -4.72 -0.37
CA ALA A 54 -19.67 -3.66 0.64
C ALA A 54 -21.08 -3.09 0.87
N LEU A 55 -21.88 -2.94 -0.20
CA LEU A 55 -23.27 -2.49 -0.13
C LEU A 55 -24.22 -3.54 0.46
N ALA A 56 -23.89 -4.82 0.34
CA ALA A 56 -24.71 -5.92 0.85
C ALA A 56 -24.52 -6.19 2.36
N LEU A 57 -23.59 -5.50 3.01
CA LEU A 57 -23.34 -5.60 4.45
C LEU A 57 -24.29 -4.69 5.25
N ASP A 58 -24.57 -5.06 6.49
CA ASP A 58 -25.31 -4.25 7.46
C ASP A 58 -24.41 -3.96 8.68
N PRO A 59 -23.98 -2.71 8.91
CA PRO A 59 -24.21 -1.52 8.07
C PRO A 59 -23.43 -1.55 6.75
N PRO A 60 -23.88 -0.84 5.70
CA PRO A 60 -23.19 -0.76 4.43
C PRO A 60 -21.80 -0.14 4.60
N ARG A 61 -20.80 -0.73 3.96
CA ARG A 61 -19.41 -0.24 3.99
C ARG A 61 -19.15 0.80 2.92
N GLN A 62 -18.06 1.54 3.08
CA GLN A 62 -17.63 2.58 2.14
C GLN A 62 -17.45 2.00 0.72
N HIS A 63 -18.06 2.70 -0.24
CA HIS A 63 -17.85 2.47 -1.66
C HIS A 63 -16.50 3.07 -2.09
N LEU A 64 -15.67 2.28 -2.77
CA LEU A 64 -14.35 2.71 -3.21
C LEU A 64 -14.34 3.19 -4.66
N SER A 65 -13.73 4.35 -4.90
CA SER A 65 -13.37 4.85 -6.24
C SER A 65 -12.06 4.25 -6.73
N TRP A 66 -11.84 4.26 -8.04
CA TRP A 66 -10.58 3.85 -8.65
C TRP A 66 -9.40 4.70 -8.16
N GLU A 67 -9.60 6.00 -7.97
CA GLU A 67 -8.56 6.92 -7.45
C GLU A 67 -8.17 6.55 -6.02
N GLU A 68 -9.15 6.22 -5.18
CA GLU A 68 -8.91 5.76 -3.81
C GLU A 68 -8.11 4.46 -3.80
N VAL A 69 -8.43 3.50 -4.68
CA VAL A 69 -7.67 2.25 -4.82
C VAL A 69 -6.21 2.52 -5.18
N ILE A 70 -5.94 3.48 -6.08
CA ILE A 70 -4.57 3.88 -6.43
C ILE A 70 -3.87 4.53 -5.22
N ASN A 71 -4.57 5.38 -4.49
CA ASN A 71 -4.03 6.05 -3.32
C ASN A 71 -3.72 5.06 -2.18
N TYR A 72 -4.59 4.08 -1.94
CA TYR A 72 -4.34 2.97 -1.01
C TYR A 72 -3.19 2.08 -1.46
N ALA A 73 -3.06 1.82 -2.77
CA ALA A 73 -1.95 1.08 -3.35
C ALA A 73 -0.60 1.70 -3.00
N PHE A 74 -0.49 3.01 -3.20
CA PHE A 74 0.74 3.76 -2.98
C PHE A 74 1.21 3.68 -1.52
N LEU A 75 0.25 3.65 -0.58
CA LEU A 75 0.53 3.64 0.85
C LEU A 75 0.53 2.25 1.48
N ALA A 76 0.21 1.20 0.72
CA ALA A 76 -0.02 -0.16 1.22
C ALA A 76 -1.08 -0.23 2.35
N ASP A 77 -2.04 0.71 2.36
CA ASP A 77 -2.97 0.96 3.47
C ASP A 77 -4.31 0.21 3.34
N PHE A 78 -4.31 -0.98 2.73
CA PHE A 78 -5.54 -1.79 2.59
C PHE A 78 -6.06 -2.32 3.92
N ASP A 79 -5.23 -2.36 4.97
CA ASP A 79 -5.61 -2.83 6.30
C ASP A 79 -6.74 -2.02 6.94
N ILE A 80 -6.92 -0.76 6.55
CA ILE A 80 -8.02 0.08 7.04
C ILE A 80 -9.38 -0.45 6.56
N LEU A 81 -9.41 -1.04 5.36
CA LEU A 81 -10.61 -1.65 4.79
C LEU A 81 -10.94 -3.00 5.47
N ARG A 82 -9.99 -3.56 6.22
CA ARG A 82 -10.16 -4.80 6.98
C ARG A 82 -10.79 -4.60 8.35
N ASP A 83 -10.90 -3.37 8.86
CA ASP A 83 -11.42 -3.13 10.22
C ASP A 83 -12.83 -3.74 10.38
N PRO A 84 -12.98 -4.80 11.21
CA PRO A 84 -14.26 -5.46 11.40
C PRO A 84 -15.26 -4.58 12.16
N THR A 85 -14.77 -3.60 12.92
CA THR A 85 -15.58 -2.70 13.73
C THR A 85 -16.06 -1.47 12.96
N GLY A 86 -15.49 -1.19 11.78
CA GLY A 86 -15.79 0.00 10.98
C GLY A 86 -15.36 1.33 11.62
N ASN A 87 -14.72 1.28 12.79
CA ASN A 87 -14.36 2.45 13.60
C ASN A 87 -13.11 3.17 13.09
N ALA A 88 -12.22 2.49 12.40
CA ALA A 88 -11.03 3.06 11.77
C ALA A 88 -11.43 4.13 10.74
N THR A 89 -12.47 3.87 9.93
CA THR A 89 -13.07 4.85 9.03
C THR A 89 -13.75 6.02 9.75
N ILE A 90 -14.14 5.85 11.01
CA ILE A 90 -14.78 6.91 11.83
C ILE A 90 -13.72 7.80 12.50
N ARG A 91 -12.53 7.28 12.78
CA ARG A 91 -11.44 8.05 13.39
C ARG A 91 -10.85 9.01 12.36
N ALA A 92 -10.91 10.32 12.65
CA ALA A 92 -10.44 11.39 11.74
C ALA A 92 -8.99 11.21 11.24
N TRP A 93 -8.11 10.58 12.03
CA TRP A 93 -6.74 10.30 11.63
C TRP A 93 -6.60 9.14 10.64
N ALA A 94 -7.54 8.19 10.63
CA ALA A 94 -7.52 7.03 9.72
C ALA A 94 -8.43 7.25 8.50
N ALA A 95 -9.50 8.02 8.63
CA ALA A 95 -10.35 8.46 7.52
C ALA A 95 -9.58 9.34 6.51
N ASN A 96 -8.70 10.23 6.99
CA ASN A 96 -7.95 11.14 6.14
C ASN A 96 -6.58 10.56 5.75
N LEU A 97 -6.38 10.35 4.45
CA LEU A 97 -5.13 9.85 3.89
C LEU A 97 -3.93 10.77 4.18
N ALA A 98 -4.11 12.08 4.10
CA ALA A 98 -3.06 13.06 4.35
C ALA A 98 -2.64 13.07 5.84
N ALA A 99 -3.59 12.87 6.74
CA ALA A 99 -3.31 12.77 8.17
C ALA A 99 -2.44 11.54 8.48
N ARG A 100 -2.66 10.42 7.81
CA ARG A 100 -1.82 9.22 7.93
C ARG A 100 -0.41 9.43 7.41
N GLN A 101 -0.25 10.05 6.24
CA GLN A 101 1.07 10.39 5.71
C GLN A 101 1.87 11.28 6.69
N LEU A 102 1.20 12.23 7.33
CA LEU A 102 1.80 13.07 8.35
C LEU A 102 2.17 12.27 9.61
N LEU A 103 1.31 11.35 10.05
CA LEU A 103 1.59 10.46 11.17
C LEU A 103 2.80 9.54 10.90
N ASP A 104 2.85 8.94 9.71
CA ASP A 104 3.95 8.07 9.27
C ASP A 104 5.28 8.81 9.21
N SER A 105 5.29 10.00 8.61
CA SER A 105 6.49 10.84 8.53
C SER A 105 6.94 11.29 9.92
N TYR A 106 6.00 11.66 10.81
CA TYR A 106 6.29 11.97 12.20
C TYR A 106 6.92 10.78 12.95
N HIS A 107 6.36 9.58 12.80
CA HIS A 107 6.91 8.37 13.43
C HIS A 107 8.27 7.99 12.86
N LYS A 108 8.47 8.08 11.53
CA LYS A 108 9.77 7.86 10.88
C LYS A 108 10.83 8.82 11.42
N LEU A 109 10.50 10.10 11.62
CA LEU A 109 11.39 11.10 12.18
C LEU A 109 11.77 10.76 13.63
N ASN A 110 10.78 10.40 14.46
CA ASN A 110 11.05 10.00 15.84
C ASN A 110 11.92 8.74 15.93
N ARG A 111 11.68 7.74 15.07
CA ARG A 111 12.53 6.54 14.99
C ARG A 111 13.93 6.85 14.50
N ALA A 112 14.09 7.73 13.51
CA ALA A 112 15.41 8.15 13.04
C ALA A 112 16.26 8.76 14.15
N LYS A 113 15.66 9.59 15.03
CA LYS A 113 16.36 10.15 16.20
C LYS A 113 16.86 9.06 17.16
N GLN A 114 16.03 8.06 17.43
CA GLN A 114 16.40 6.92 18.28
C GLN A 114 17.49 6.08 17.62
N GLU A 115 17.39 5.85 16.31
CA GLU A 115 18.36 5.07 15.56
C GLU A 115 19.73 5.74 15.53
N ILE A 116 19.80 7.08 15.44
CA ILE A 116 21.06 7.83 15.56
C ILE A 116 21.73 7.55 16.93
N GLN A 117 20.97 7.59 18.02
CA GLN A 117 21.52 7.31 19.35
C GLN A 117 22.03 5.87 19.46
N ARG A 118 21.26 4.91 18.92
CA ARG A 118 21.65 3.50 18.89
C ARG A 118 22.92 3.28 18.07
N LEU A 119 22.98 3.83 16.87
CA LEU A 119 24.14 3.73 15.97
C LEU A 119 25.39 4.32 16.61
N ASN A 120 25.30 5.44 17.33
CA ASN A 120 26.44 6.00 18.05
C ASN A 120 27.03 5.05 19.10
N ILE A 121 26.19 4.25 19.76
CA ILE A 121 26.63 3.23 20.72
C ILE A 121 27.23 2.03 19.97
N GLU A 122 26.57 1.55 18.92
CA GLU A 122 27.04 0.41 18.12
C GLU A 122 28.38 0.69 17.45
N ILE A 123 28.59 1.89 16.89
CA ILE A 123 29.87 2.31 16.29
C ILE A 123 30.99 2.19 17.33
N ARG A 124 30.79 2.70 18.55
CA ARG A 124 31.79 2.60 19.63
C ARG A 124 32.08 1.15 20.00
N ARG A 125 31.05 0.31 20.09
CA ARG A 125 31.22 -1.13 20.37
C ARG A 125 32.02 -1.83 19.28
N VAL A 126 31.72 -1.56 18.02
CA VAL A 126 32.45 -2.13 16.88
C VAL A 126 33.91 -1.68 16.88
N VAL A 127 34.17 -0.39 17.11
CA VAL A 127 35.55 0.15 17.20
C VAL A 127 36.33 -0.45 18.38
N THR A 128 35.67 -0.73 19.50
CA THR A 128 36.32 -1.33 20.68
C THR A 128 36.57 -2.83 20.51
N TYR A 129 35.76 -3.49 19.67
CA TYR A 129 35.91 -4.91 19.36
C TYR A 129 37.00 -5.19 18.31
N MET A 130 37.27 -4.22 17.43
CA MET A 130 38.39 -4.24 16.47
C MET A 130 39.73 -3.98 17.18
#